data_AF-A0A9Q3JIX5-F1
#
_entry.id   AF-A0A9Q3JIX5-F1
#
_cell.length_a   1.000
_cell.length_b   1.000
_cell.length_c   1.000
_cell.angle_alpha   90.00
_cell.angle_beta   90.00
_cell.angle_gamma   90.00
#
_symmetry.space_group_name_H-M   'P 1'
#
loop_
_entity.id
_entity.type
_entity.pdbx_description
1 polymer ?
#
loop_
_entity_poly.entity_id
_entity_poly.type
_entity_poly.pdbx_seq_one_letter_code
_entity_poly.pdbx_strand_id
1 'polypeptide(L)'
;MWKSLTHLYLRRPAYPASPRAREALEVHIKELMDLGVLKKVGHNEQVEVTTPFIITWNNGKSRMVGDFRALNTYTIPDRYPIPRIHETLTQFSQAKFITAMDALKGLH
;
A
#
# COMPACT_ATOMS: atom_id res chain seq x y z
N MET A 1 8.75 -18.57 -12.14
CA MET A 1 8.03 -18.65 -13.43
C MET A 1 7.06 -17.49 -13.48
N TRP A 2 7.50 -16.34 -14.01
CA TRP A 2 6.68 -15.13 -14.14
C TRP A 2 5.71 -15.36 -15.30
N LYS A 3 4.40 -15.43 -15.04
CA LYS A 3 3.44 -15.37 -16.15
C LYS A 3 3.60 -13.97 -16.77
N SER A 4 3.96 -13.96 -18.04
CA SER A 4 4.07 -12.78 -18.88
C SER A 4 2.85 -11.88 -18.69
N LEU A 5 3.02 -10.71 -18.05
CA LEU A 5 2.01 -9.66 -17.84
C LEU A 5 1.70 -8.89 -19.15
N THR A 6 1.85 -9.51 -20.31
CA THR A 6 1.88 -8.80 -21.60
C THR A 6 0.54 -8.21 -22.06
N HIS A 7 -0.57 -8.37 -21.32
CA HIS A 7 -1.88 -7.86 -21.72
C HIS A 7 -2.81 -7.43 -20.56
N LEU A 8 -2.31 -6.84 -19.47
CA LEU A 8 -3.19 -6.36 -18.38
C LEU A 8 -3.60 -4.90 -18.58
N TYR A 9 -4.79 -4.68 -19.15
CA TYR A 9 -5.45 -3.37 -19.15
C TYR A 9 -6.51 -3.33 -18.04
N LEU A 10 -6.18 -2.72 -16.90
CA LEU A 10 -7.10 -2.56 -15.78
C LEU A 10 -7.31 -1.07 -15.50
N ARG A 11 -8.44 -0.52 -15.92
CA ARG A 11 -8.79 0.89 -15.63
C ARG A 11 -9.94 0.97 -14.66
N ARG A 12 -9.66 1.44 -13.45
CA ARG A 12 -10.67 1.75 -12.44
C ARG A 12 -10.77 3.27 -12.26
N PRO A 13 -11.97 3.87 -12.36
CA PRO A 13 -12.15 5.29 -12.11
C PRO A 13 -12.00 5.60 -10.62
N ALA A 14 -11.66 6.86 -10.31
CA ALA A 14 -11.64 7.34 -8.94
C ALA A 14 -13.05 7.30 -8.33
N TYR A 15 -13.14 6.99 -7.04
CA TYR A 15 -14.39 7.08 -6.31
C TYR A 15 -14.74 8.53 -6.00
N PRO A 16 -16.04 8.87 -5.94
CA PRO A 16 -16.47 10.16 -5.38
C PRO A 16 -15.95 10.33 -3.96
N ALA A 17 -15.36 11.48 -3.67
CA ALA A 17 -14.80 11.81 -2.37
C ALA A 17 -15.42 13.10 -1.83
N SER A 18 -15.72 13.13 -0.54
CA SER A 18 -16.17 14.35 0.14
C SER A 18 -15.06 15.41 0.15
N PRO A 19 -15.38 16.71 0.32
CA PRO A 19 -14.37 17.78 0.35
C PRO A 19 -13.24 17.49 1.36
N ARG A 20 -13.62 17.10 2.59
CA ARG A 20 -12.68 16.69 3.64
C ARG A 20 -11.77 15.52 3.22
N ALA A 21 -12.30 14.55 2.49
CA ALA A 21 -11.50 13.43 2.01
C ALA A 21 -10.54 13.86 0.89
N ARG A 22 -10.96 14.77 -0.01
CA ARG A 22 -10.10 15.30 -1.08
C ARG A 22 -8.92 16.08 -0.51
N GLU A 23 -9.17 16.98 0.45
CA GLU A 23 -8.11 17.73 1.15
C GLU A 23 -7.09 16.80 1.80
N ALA A 24 -7.57 15.78 2.54
CA ALA A 24 -6.67 14.81 3.16
C ALA A 24 -5.87 14.00 2.13
N LEU A 25 -6.49 13.66 1.00
CA LEU A 25 -5.84 12.92 -0.08
C LEU A 25 -4.76 13.74 -0.77
N GLU A 26 -4.98 15.04 -0.97
CA GLU A 26 -3.98 15.97 -1.50
C GLU A 26 -2.77 16.10 -0.57
N VAL A 27 -2.98 16.17 0.75
CA VAL A 27 -1.90 16.17 1.75
C VAL A 27 -1.05 14.90 1.63
N HIS A 28 -1.68 13.72 1.64
CA HIS A 28 -0.97 12.44 1.53
C HIS A 28 -0.21 12.30 0.21
N ILE A 29 -0.81 12.71 -0.92
CA ILE A 29 -0.16 12.68 -2.22
C ILE A 29 1.09 13.57 -2.21
N LYS A 30 0.99 14.78 -1.67
CA LYS A 30 2.13 15.71 -1.61
C LYS A 30 3.26 15.12 -0.77
N GLU A 31 2.96 14.60 0.42
CA GLU A 31 3.97 13.96 1.28
C GLU A 31 4.69 12.81 0.56
N LEU A 32 3.95 11.96 -0.14
CA LEU A 32 4.53 10.84 -0.88
C LEU A 32 5.30 11.27 -2.14
N MET A 33 4.92 12.38 -2.77
CA MET A 33 5.71 12.99 -3.83
C MET A 33 7.01 13.58 -3.29
N ASP A 34 6.98 14.27 -2.15
CA ASP A 34 8.15 14.86 -1.51
C ASP A 34 9.13 13.78 -1.03
N LEU A 35 8.63 12.61 -0.61
CA LEU A 35 9.43 11.42 -0.29
C LEU A 35 9.96 10.67 -1.52
N GLY A 36 9.56 11.06 -2.74
CA GLY A 36 9.96 10.40 -3.98
C GLY A 36 9.28 9.04 -4.23
N VAL A 37 8.27 8.68 -3.42
CA VAL A 37 7.51 7.43 -3.54
C VAL A 37 6.52 7.49 -4.71
N LEU A 38 5.92 8.66 -4.94
CA LEU A 38 4.98 8.90 -6.03
C LEU A 38 5.57 9.85 -7.09
N LYS A 39 5.23 9.57 -8.35
CA LYS A 39 5.50 10.45 -9.50
C LYS A 39 4.20 10.77 -10.23
N LYS A 40 4.06 12.01 -10.68
CA LYS A 40 2.97 12.39 -11.61
C LYS A 40 3.21 11.78 -12.98
N VAL A 41 2.18 11.12 -13.51
CA VAL A 41 2.18 10.56 -14.87
C VAL A 41 1.41 11.53 -15.78
N GLY A 42 2.04 11.93 -16.90
CA GLY A 42 1.46 12.87 -17.86
C GLY A 42 0.35 12.26 -18.70
N HIS A 43 -0.45 13.12 -19.33
CA HIS A 43 -1.56 12.71 -20.21
C HIS A 43 -1.10 11.92 -21.46
N ASN A 44 0.16 12.10 -21.87
CA ASN A 44 0.76 11.40 -23.02
C ASN A 44 1.45 10.08 -22.64
N GLU A 45 1.58 9.79 -21.34
CA GLU A 45 2.18 8.54 -20.89
C GLU A 45 1.11 7.43 -20.90
N GLN A 46 1.44 6.28 -21.51
CA GLN A 46 0.51 5.16 -21.55
C GLN A 46 0.44 4.51 -20.16
N VAL A 47 -0.77 4.50 -19.60
CA VAL A 47 -1.07 3.82 -18.34
C VAL A 47 -1.97 2.62 -18.61
N GLU A 48 -1.43 1.43 -18.37
CA GLU A 48 -2.13 0.16 -18.54
C GLU A 48 -3.02 -0.17 -17.33
N VAL A 49 -2.57 0.24 -16.13
CA VAL A 49 -3.23 -0.09 -14.85
C VAL A 49 -3.52 1.17 -14.03
N THR A 50 -4.78 1.36 -13.64
CA THR A 50 -5.22 2.37 -12.66
C THR A 50 -6.08 1.74 -11.59
N THR A 51 -5.81 2.11 -10.33
CA THR A 51 -6.59 1.70 -9.15
C THR A 51 -6.95 2.94 -8.33
N PRO A 52 -8.16 3.00 -7.74
CA PRO A 52 -8.59 4.17 -7.00
C PRO A 52 -8.04 4.15 -5.57
N PHE A 53 -7.87 5.33 -5.00
CA PHE A 53 -7.55 5.52 -3.60
C PHE A 53 -8.73 6.14 -2.85
N ILE A 54 -8.86 5.78 -1.57
CA ILE A 54 -9.84 6.33 -0.64
C ILE A 54 -9.16 6.82 0.63
N ILE A 55 -9.83 7.70 1.37
CA ILE A 55 -9.44 8.08 2.71
C ILE A 55 -10.27 7.33 3.73
N THR A 56 -9.57 6.68 4.66
CA THR A 56 -10.18 6.13 5.87
C THR A 56 -9.75 6.96 7.08
N TRP A 57 -10.63 7.08 8.07
CA TRP A 57 -10.38 7.85 9.28
C TRP A 57 -10.33 6.90 10.47
N ASN A 58 -9.32 7.05 11.31
CA ASN A 58 -9.21 6.34 12.57
C ASN A 58 -8.63 7.27 13.63
N ASN A 59 -9.34 7.43 14.75
CA ASN A 59 -8.94 8.30 15.87
C ASN A 59 -8.52 9.70 15.42
N GLY A 60 -9.29 10.31 14.50
CA GLY A 60 -9.03 11.64 13.96
C GLY A 60 -7.91 11.72 12.90
N LYS A 61 -7.13 10.66 12.70
CA LYS A 61 -6.08 10.60 11.68
C LYS A 61 -6.62 10.01 10.37
N SER A 62 -6.25 10.63 9.24
CA SER A 62 -6.56 10.12 7.91
C SER A 62 -5.50 9.12 7.45
N ARG A 63 -5.91 8.13 6.66
CA ARG A 63 -5.02 7.20 5.97
C ARG A 63 -5.45 7.07 4.52
N MET A 64 -4.50 7.25 3.60
CA MET A 64 -4.68 6.98 2.18
C MET A 64 -4.58 5.47 1.92
N VAL A 65 -5.62 4.88 1.35
CA VAL A 65 -5.73 3.43 1.13
C VAL A 65 -6.05 3.16 -0.34
N GLY A 66 -5.20 2.38 -1.02
CA GLY A 66 -5.41 1.97 -2.40
C GLY A 66 -6.29 0.72 -2.48
N ASP A 67 -7.28 0.73 -3.37
CA ASP A 67 -8.09 -0.46 -3.65
C ASP A 67 -7.45 -1.32 -4.75
N PHE A 68 -6.55 -2.20 -4.31
CA PHE A 68 -5.86 -3.15 -5.18
C PHE A 68 -6.62 -4.47 -5.39
N ARG A 69 -7.88 -4.61 -4.94
CA ARG A 69 -8.59 -5.89 -5.02
C ARG A 69 -8.69 -6.43 -6.45
N ALA A 70 -8.99 -5.56 -7.40
CA ALA A 70 -9.05 -5.93 -8.82
C ALA A 70 -7.66 -6.22 -9.40
N LEU A 71 -6.61 -5.52 -8.95
CA LEU A 71 -5.24 -5.80 -9.38
C LEU A 71 -4.78 -7.16 -8.86
N ASN A 72 -5.12 -7.47 -7.60
CA ASN A 72 -4.71 -8.68 -6.91
C ASN A 72 -5.22 -9.98 -7.59
N THR A 73 -6.31 -9.92 -8.36
CA THR A 73 -6.79 -11.09 -9.12
C THR A 73 -5.89 -11.44 -10.30
N TYR A 74 -5.06 -10.51 -10.76
CA TYR A 74 -4.10 -10.71 -11.86
C TYR A 74 -2.68 -10.98 -11.36
N THR A 75 -2.38 -10.68 -10.09
CA THR A 75 -1.06 -10.91 -9.50
C THR A 75 -0.96 -12.32 -8.91
N ILE A 76 0.24 -12.90 -8.96
CA ILE A 76 0.54 -14.12 -8.21
C ILE A 76 0.95 -13.70 -6.80
N PRO A 77 0.28 -14.18 -5.73
CA PRO A 77 0.68 -13.85 -4.37
C PRO A 77 2.11 -14.32 -4.07
N ASP A 78 2.95 -13.41 -3.60
CA ASP A 78 4.27 -13.76 -3.09
C ASP A 78 4.12 -14.36 -1.68
N ARG A 79 4.37 -15.67 -1.58
CA ARG A 79 4.23 -16.41 -0.33
C ARG A 79 5.58 -16.46 0.38
N TYR A 80 5.94 -15.37 1.06
CA TYR A 80 7.06 -15.40 1.99
C TYR A 80 6.62 -16.06 3.32
N PRO A 81 7.41 -17.01 3.87
CA PRO A 81 7.05 -17.65 5.13
C PRO A 81 7.18 -16.64 6.28
N ILE A 82 6.05 -16.20 6.81
CA ILE A 82 6.01 -15.44 8.06
C ILE A 82 6.10 -16.45 9.22
N PRO A 83 7.07 -16.30 10.14
CA PRO A 83 7.21 -17.23 11.25
C PRO A 83 5.95 -17.26 12.12
N ARG A 84 5.60 -18.44 12.64
CA ARG A 84 4.43 -18.56 13.51
C ARG A 84 4.73 -17.92 14.85
N ILE A 85 3.72 -17.26 15.44
CA ILE A 85 3.87 -16.57 16.73
C ILE A 85 4.48 -17.50 17.80
N HIS A 86 4.05 -18.76 17.88
CA HIS A 86 4.60 -19.71 18.85
C HIS A 86 6.08 -20.04 18.64
N GLU A 87 6.53 -20.12 17.38
CA GLU A 87 7.94 -20.37 17.05
C GLU A 87 8.79 -19.18 17.49
N THR A 88 8.33 -17.98 17.19
CA THR A 88 8.99 -16.72 17.60
C THR A 88 9.03 -16.57 19.12
N LEU A 89 7.94 -16.87 19.84
CA LEU A 89 7.90 -16.81 21.30
C LEU A 89 8.82 -17.85 21.96
N THR A 90 8.91 -19.06 21.39
CA THR A 90 9.82 -20.10 21.90
C THR A 90 11.27 -19.66 21.79
N GLN A 91 11.64 -19.00 20.68
CA GLN A 91 12.98 -18.44 20.50
C GLN A 91 13.33 -17.37 21.55
N PHE A 92 12.35 -16.61 22.04
CA PHE A 92 12.56 -15.58 23.06
C PHE A 92 12.51 -16.09 24.51
N SER A 93 12.16 -17.36 24.74
CA SER A 93 11.90 -17.91 26.09
C SER A 93 13.08 -17.82 27.05
N GLN A 94 14.32 -17.70 26.56
CA GLN A 94 15.52 -17.57 27.38
C GLN A 94 16.08 -16.13 27.43
N ALA A 95 15.41 -15.16 26.78
CA ALA A 95 15.86 -13.78 26.76
C ALA A 95 15.64 -13.12 28.13
N LYS A 96 16.67 -12.47 28.68
CA LYS A 96 16.58 -11.71 29.93
C LYS A 96 15.99 -10.31 29.74
N PHE A 97 16.15 -9.75 28.53
CA PHE A 97 15.63 -8.46 28.13
C PHE A 97 15.11 -8.55 26.69
N ILE A 98 13.97 -7.93 26.42
CA ILE A 98 13.36 -7.88 25.09
C ILE A 98 13.20 -6.41 24.70
N THR A 99 13.63 -6.05 23.50
CA THR A 99 13.38 -4.73 22.90
C THR A 99 12.56 -4.93 21.63
N ALA A 100 11.50 -4.15 21.47
CA ALA A 100 10.69 -4.13 20.25
C ALA A 100 10.90 -2.79 19.56
N MET A 101 11.17 -2.83 18.25
CA MET A 101 11.28 -1.64 17.40
C MET A 101 10.29 -1.80 16.25
N ASP A 102 9.59 -0.72 15.93
CA ASP A 102 8.68 -0.66 14.79
C ASP A 102 9.30 0.23 13.70
N ALA A 103 9.39 -0.29 12.48
CA ALA A 103 9.90 0.46 11.35
C ALA A 103 8.80 1.39 10.84
N LEU A 104 8.94 2.70 11.13
CA LEU A 104 8.04 3.70 10.58
C LEU A 104 8.14 3.69 9.05
N LYS A 105 7.01 3.41 8.38
CA LYS A 105 6.88 3.40 6.91
C LYS A 105 7.73 2.33 6.19
N GLY A 106 7.91 1.14 6.76
CA GLY A 106 8.74 0.07 6.14
C GLY A 106 8.33 -0.46 4.75
N LEU A 107 7.25 0.06 4.14
CA LEU A 107 6.78 -0.27 2.80
C LEU A 107 7.04 0.83 1.76
N HIS A 108 7.40 2.05 2.19
CA HIS A 108 7.51 3.23 1.35
C HIS A 108 8.96 3.60 1.08
#